data_AF-A0AAX0XXD7-F1
#
_entry.id   AF-A0AAX0XXD7-F1
#
_cell.length_a   1.000
_cell.length_b   1.000
_cell.length_c   1.000
_cell.angle_alpha   90.00
_cell.angle_beta   90.00
_cell.angle_gamma   90.00
#
_symmetry.space_group_name_H-M   'P 1'
#
loop_
_entity.id
_entity.type
_entity.pdbx_description
1 polymer ?
#
loop_
_entity_poly.entity_id
_entity_poly.type
_entity_poly.pdbx_seq_one_letter_code
_entity_poly.pdbx_strand_id
1 'polypeptide(L)'
;MIDVASFKAGADALAALLREGKDEEACFECGRMLQLLTPLMTNLPVELQSSLLLLARQLLQCQERHDWVGLSDYLEFELPVLLDDIDRALR
;
A
#
# COMPACT_ATOMS: atom_id res chain seq x y z
N MET A 1 2.38 -17.24 3.48
CA MET A 1 2.95 -16.20 4.36
C MET A 1 3.37 -15.06 3.47
N ILE A 2 2.87 -13.85 3.73
CA ILE A 2 3.24 -12.64 2.99
C ILE A 2 4.64 -12.20 3.47
N ASP A 3 5.50 -11.75 2.56
CA ASP A 3 6.78 -11.16 2.93
C ASP A 3 6.60 -9.68 3.30
N VAL A 4 6.11 -9.43 4.53
CA VAL A 4 5.83 -8.08 5.04
C VAL A 4 7.03 -7.15 4.93
N ALA A 5 8.24 -7.66 5.18
CA ALA A 5 9.46 -6.86 5.15
C ALA A 5 9.72 -6.31 3.75
N SER A 6 9.58 -7.15 2.71
CA SER A 6 9.71 -6.71 1.32
C SER A 6 8.63 -5.71 0.90
N PHE A 7 7.39 -5.88 1.36
CA PHE A 7 6.33 -4.90 1.07
C PHE A 7 6.59 -3.54 1.72
N LYS A 8 7.03 -3.52 2.99
CA LYS A 8 7.36 -2.28 3.69
C LYS A 8 8.54 -1.55 3.05
N ALA A 9 9.61 -2.29 2.73
CA ALA A 9 10.76 -1.72 2.02
C ALA A 9 10.36 -1.17 0.63
N GLY A 10 9.45 -1.84 -0.08
CA GLY A 10 8.88 -1.33 -1.33
C GLY A 10 8.10 -0.04 -1.13
N ALA A 11 7.25 0.03 -0.10
CA ALA A 11 6.48 1.22 0.22
C ALA A 11 7.38 2.44 0.55
N ASP A 12 8.42 2.22 1.36
CA ASP A 12 9.43 3.25 1.68
C ASP A 12 10.14 3.77 0.41
N ALA A 13 10.50 2.87 -0.50
CA ALA A 13 11.13 3.24 -1.77
C ALA A 13 10.20 4.08 -2.66
N LEU A 14 8.91 3.73 -2.73
CA LEU A 14 7.91 4.50 -3.47
C LEU A 14 7.69 5.89 -2.88
N ALA A 15 7.62 5.99 -1.54
CA ALA A 15 7.54 7.27 -0.85
C ALA A 15 8.76 8.16 -1.12
N ALA A 16 9.96 7.57 -1.21
CA ALA A 16 11.17 8.30 -1.60
C ALA A 16 11.08 8.83 -3.04
N LEU A 17 10.66 8.00 -4.00
CA LEU A 17 10.47 8.43 -5.41
C LEU A 17 9.47 9.58 -5.53
N LEU A 18 8.35 9.54 -4.80
CA LEU A 18 7.35 10.60 -4.79
C LEU A 18 7.94 11.93 -4.30
N ARG A 19 8.76 11.91 -3.24
CA ARG A 19 9.43 13.10 -2.72
C ARG A 19 10.53 13.65 -3.63
N GLU A 20 11.12 12.79 -4.46
CA GLU A 20 12.04 13.19 -5.53
C GLU A 20 11.33 13.75 -6.77
N GLY A 21 9.99 13.69 -6.82
CA GLY A 21 9.20 14.11 -7.98
C GLY A 21 9.18 13.08 -9.11
N LYS A 22 9.47 11.81 -8.83
CA LYS A 22 9.36 10.67 -9.77
C LYS A 22 7.99 9.98 -9.61
N ASP A 23 6.94 10.78 -9.77
CA ASP A 23 5.55 10.37 -9.52
C ASP A 23 5.02 9.32 -10.51
N GLU A 24 5.34 9.41 -11.80
CA GLU A 24 4.90 8.41 -12.80
C GLU A 24 5.36 6.99 -12.47
N GLU A 25 6.66 6.82 -12.18
CA GLU A 25 7.25 5.53 -11.80
C GLU A 25 6.65 5.03 -10.47
N ALA A 26 6.55 5.92 -9.48
CA ALA A 26 6.02 5.56 -8.18
C ALA A 26 4.54 5.14 -8.24
N CYS A 27 3.71 5.82 -9.04
CA CYS A 27 2.29 5.48 -9.19
C CYS A 27 2.11 4.12 -9.86
N PHE A 28 2.89 3.84 -10.91
CA PHE A 28 2.86 2.54 -11.60
C PHE A 28 3.22 1.39 -10.64
N GLU A 29 4.33 1.52 -9.91
CA GLU A 29 4.79 0.50 -8.98
C GLU A 29 3.90 0.38 -7.73
N CYS A 30 3.29 1.48 -7.25
CA CYS A 30 2.27 1.45 -6.21
C CYS A 30 1.06 0.59 -6.65
N GLY A 31 0.61 0.74 -7.89
CA GLY A 31 -0.45 -0.10 -8.45
C GLY A 31 -0.07 -1.57 -8.51
N ARG A 32 1.16 -1.89 -8.93
CA ARG A 32 1.68 -3.27 -8.93
C ARG A 32 1.74 -3.87 -7.54
N MET A 33 2.21 -3.12 -6.54
CA MET A 33 2.26 -3.56 -5.15
C MET A 33 0.87 -3.92 -4.63
N LEU A 34 -0.15 -3.08 -4.88
CA LEU A 34 -1.54 -3.37 -4.47
C LEU A 34 -2.10 -4.62 -5.16
N GLN A 35 -1.77 -4.85 -6.44
CA GLN A 35 -2.20 -6.06 -7.15
C GLN A 35 -1.66 -7.34 -6.53
N LEU A 36 -0.45 -7.31 -5.94
CA LEU A 36 0.12 -8.45 -5.24
C LEU A 36 -0.62 -8.79 -3.93
N LEU A 37 -1.36 -7.84 -3.35
CA LEU A 37 -2.19 -8.05 -2.16
C LEU A 37 -3.58 -8.63 -2.49
N THR A 38 -4.08 -8.44 -3.71
CA THR A 38 -5.41 -8.91 -4.14
C THR A 38 -5.67 -10.40 -3.87
N PRO A 39 -4.75 -11.34 -4.16
CA PRO A 39 -5.00 -12.77 -3.88
C PRO A 39 -5.15 -13.11 -2.39
N LEU A 40 -4.65 -12.26 -1.50
CA LEU A 40 -4.75 -12.48 -0.06
C LEU A 40 -6.16 -12.17 0.46
N MET A 41 -6.92 -11.32 -0.24
CA MET A 41 -8.24 -10.84 0.20
C MET A 41 -9.21 -11.98 0.50
N THR A 42 -9.19 -13.08 -0.26
CA THR A 42 -10.12 -14.20 -0.10
C THR A 42 -9.97 -14.94 1.23
N ASN A 43 -8.80 -14.82 1.88
CA ASN A 43 -8.49 -15.50 3.14
C ASN A 43 -8.49 -14.55 4.34
N LEU A 44 -8.75 -13.26 4.14
CA LEU A 44 -8.74 -12.26 5.20
C LEU A 44 -10.10 -12.17 5.91
N PRO A 45 -10.13 -11.86 7.22
CA PRO A 45 -11.33 -11.37 7.89
C PRO A 45 -11.95 -10.18 7.15
N VAL A 46 -13.29 -10.06 7.20
CA VAL A 46 -14.06 -9.04 6.48
C VAL A 46 -13.60 -7.62 6.84
N GLU A 47 -13.19 -7.42 8.08
CA GLU A 47 -12.67 -6.15 8.60
C GLU A 47 -11.37 -5.77 7.89
N LEU A 48 -10.43 -6.71 7.74
CA LEU A 48 -9.16 -6.47 7.06
C LEU A 48 -9.32 -6.34 5.54
N GLN A 49 -10.27 -7.07 4.93
CA GLN A 49 -10.64 -6.84 3.52
C GLN A 49 -11.14 -5.41 3.31
N SER A 50 -11.99 -4.93 4.21
CA SER A 50 -12.56 -3.57 4.16
C SER A 50 -11.49 -2.51 4.37
N SER A 51 -10.57 -2.70 5.32
CA SER A 51 -9.44 -1.80 5.54
C SER A 51 -8.50 -1.73 4.33
N LEU A 52 -8.20 -2.87 3.69
CA LEU A 52 -7.37 -2.91 2.50
C LEU A 52 -8.02 -2.20 1.31
N LEU A 53 -9.33 -2.42 1.10
CA LEU A 53 -10.08 -1.71 0.07
C LEU A 53 -10.13 -0.20 0.32
N LEU A 54 -10.31 0.21 1.59
CA LEU A 54 -10.31 1.62 1.96
C LEU A 54 -8.94 2.26 1.67
N LEU A 55 -7.84 1.61 2.09
CA LEU A 55 -6.50 2.12 1.84
C LEU A 55 -6.20 2.22 0.34
N ALA A 56 -6.52 1.18 -0.44
CA ALA A 56 -6.34 1.20 -1.90
C ALA A 56 -7.10 2.36 -2.56
N ARG A 57 -8.31 2.67 -2.07
CA ARG A 57 -9.07 3.84 -2.54
C ARG A 57 -8.39 5.15 -2.18
N GLN A 58 -7.86 5.31 -0.96
CA GLN A 58 -7.16 6.53 -0.56
C GLN A 58 -5.89 6.77 -1.40
N LEU A 59 -5.10 5.72 -1.62
CA LEU A 59 -3.91 5.77 -2.49
C LEU A 59 -4.30 6.22 -3.90
N LEU A 60 -5.37 5.65 -4.48
CA LEU A 60 -5.88 6.06 -5.80
C LEU A 60 -6.35 7.53 -5.81
N GLN A 61 -7.06 7.98 -4.77
CA GLN A 61 -7.51 9.36 -4.67
C GLN A 61 -6.37 10.36 -4.56
N CYS A 62 -5.28 10.00 -3.87
CA CYS A 62 -4.06 10.80 -3.87
C CYS A 62 -3.47 10.89 -5.28
N GLN A 63 -3.42 9.77 -6.02
CA GLN A 63 -2.93 9.75 -7.40
C GLN A 63 -3.76 10.63 -8.35
N GLU A 64 -5.08 10.51 -8.33
CA GLU A 64 -5.99 11.31 -9.18
C GLU A 64 -5.88 12.81 -8.91
N ARG A 65 -5.50 13.19 -7.68
CA ARG A 65 -5.34 14.59 -7.24
C ARG A 65 -3.91 15.10 -7.35
N HIS A 66 -2.96 14.27 -7.79
CA HIS A 66 -1.53 14.52 -7.73
C HIS A 66 -1.05 14.92 -6.31
N ASP A 67 -1.66 14.34 -5.28
CA ASP A 67 -1.32 14.56 -3.87
C ASP A 67 -0.20 13.60 -3.45
N TRP A 68 1.02 13.90 -3.90
CA TRP A 68 2.20 13.04 -3.70
C TRP A 68 2.68 12.99 -2.26
N VAL A 69 2.43 14.06 -1.50
CA VAL A 69 2.72 14.09 -0.06
C VAL A 69 1.76 13.15 0.66
N GLY A 70 0.45 13.26 0.43
CA GLY A 70 -0.52 12.37 1.03
C GLY A 70 -0.32 10.90 0.62
N LEU A 71 0.05 10.66 -0.65
CA LEU A 71 0.38 9.31 -1.12
C LEU A 71 1.59 8.73 -0.36
N SER A 72 2.62 9.54 -0.14
CA SER A 72 3.81 9.12 0.62
C SER A 72 3.48 8.78 2.07
N ASP A 73 2.65 9.61 2.73
CA ASP A 73 2.25 9.37 4.11
C ASP A 73 1.52 8.03 4.27
N TYR A 74 0.57 7.72 3.36
CA TYR A 74 -0.12 6.43 3.36
C TYR A 74 0.80 5.22 3.19
N LEU A 75 1.84 5.36 2.37
CA LEU A 75 2.82 4.31 2.11
C LEU A 75 3.71 4.05 3.34
N GLU A 76 4.02 5.07 4.13
CA GLU A 76 4.95 4.99 5.26
C GLU A 76 4.27 4.69 6.61
N PHE A 77 3.00 5.05 6.78
CA PHE A 77 2.34 4.97 8.07
C PHE A 77 1.16 3.98 8.08
N GLU A 78 0.20 4.12 7.19
CA GLU A 78 -1.02 3.29 7.20
C GLU A 78 -0.79 1.92 6.58
N LEU A 79 -0.12 1.84 5.43
CA LEU A 79 0.16 0.57 4.76
C LEU A 79 0.99 -0.39 5.63
N PRO A 80 2.09 0.04 6.29
CA PRO A 80 2.91 -0.86 7.11
C PRO A 80 2.14 -1.43 8.31
N VAL A 81 1.25 -0.64 8.92
CA VAL A 81 0.39 -1.09 10.01
C VAL A 81 -0.59 -2.15 9.51
N LEU A 82 -1.26 -1.90 8.39
CA LEU A 82 -2.19 -2.87 7.81
C LEU A 82 -1.51 -4.18 7.39
N LEU A 83 -0.29 -4.12 6.86
CA LEU A 83 0.49 -5.30 6.50
C LEU A 83 0.83 -6.17 7.73
N ASP A 84 1.15 -5.56 8.87
CA ASP A 84 1.38 -6.29 10.12
C ASP A 84 0.10 -7.00 10.60
N ASP A 85 -1.06 -6.34 10.49
CA ASP A 85 -2.34 -6.93 10.88
C ASP A 85 -2.76 -8.07 9.95
N ILE A 86 -2.52 -7.93 8.64
CA ILE A 86 -2.71 -8.99 7.64
C ILE A 86 -1.83 -10.19 7.96
N ASP A 87 -0.54 -9.99 8.24
CA ASP A 87 0.37 -11.10 8.55
C ASP A 87 -0.02 -11.82 9.85
N ARG A 88 -0.45 -11.08 10.88
CA ARG A 88 -1.00 -11.69 12.11
C ARG A 88 -2.25 -12.53 11.84
N ALA A 89 -3.14 -12.07 10.96
CA ALA A 89 -4.38 -12.76 10.64
C ALA A 89 -4.19 -14.01 9.75
N LEU A 90 -3.10 -14.08 8.99
CA LEU A 90 -2.78 -15.19 8.08
C LEU A 90 -1.83 -16.23 8.69
N ARG A 91 -1.38 -16.03 9.93
CA ARG A 91 -0.58 -17.00 10.72
C ARG A 91 -1.50 -17.95 11.48
#